data_AF-A0AAW2XHS6-F1
#
_entry.id   AF-A0AAW2XHS6-F1
#
_cell.length_a   1.000
_cell.length_b   1.000
_cell.length_c   1.000
_cell.angle_alpha   90.00
_cell.angle_beta   90.00
_cell.angle_gamma   90.00
#
_symmetry.space_group_name_H-M   'P 1'
#
loop_
_entity.id
_entity.type
_entity.pdbx_description
1 polymer ?
#
loop_
_entity_poly.entity_id
_entity_poly.type
_entity_poly.pdbx_seq_one_letter_code
_entity_poly.pdbx_strand_id
1 'polypeptide(L)'
;MVGQDPESPRRAASPSGQAAIPEDETSQLAETVMSLEVKVFALEAEITGLSSELEDCRQVIQEWAGAFGGGGIADMRRDMEQMSIQIGLLQRAVSNAPVVAHDAGVRLRIPEPKAYSGARDAKEVENFLFDMEQYFLAANVEDEARKVSTATMYLTGDAKLWWRTKYSEIQANQVRLDTWALLRLECSSSRRTLSTTPDGH
;
A
#
# COMPACT_ATOMS: atom_id res chain seq x y z
N MET A 1 31.35 -20.92 112.66
CA MET A 1 30.35 -20.78 111.59
C MET A 1 30.93 -21.52 110.39
N VAL A 2 30.48 -22.76 110.09
CA VAL A 2 29.27 -23.10 109.29
C VAL A 2 29.35 -22.38 107.93
N GLY A 3 29.37 -23.00 106.75
CA GLY A 3 29.20 -24.38 106.29
C GLY A 3 28.81 -24.34 104.80
N GLN A 4 28.88 -25.50 104.13
CA GLN A 4 28.30 -25.89 102.83
C GLN A 4 29.12 -25.75 101.52
N ASP A 5 29.58 -26.93 101.05
CA ASP A 5 29.89 -27.40 99.68
C ASP A 5 28.64 -27.43 98.75
N PRO A 6 28.71 -27.93 97.49
CA PRO A 6 29.66 -27.72 96.37
C PRO A 6 28.92 -27.53 95.00
N GLU A 7 29.54 -27.01 93.93
CA GLU A 7 28.97 -27.21 92.58
C GLU A 7 30.01 -27.12 91.44
N SER A 8 30.11 -28.16 90.62
CA SER A 8 30.75 -28.15 89.29
C SER A 8 29.66 -28.13 88.22
N PRO A 9 29.88 -27.47 87.06
CA PRO A 9 29.61 -28.24 85.83
C PRO A 9 30.44 -27.89 84.57
N ARG A 10 30.75 -28.97 83.85
CA ARG A 10 30.50 -29.23 82.41
C ARG A 10 31.25 -28.44 81.32
N ARG A 11 32.00 -29.23 80.55
CA ARG A 11 32.39 -29.05 79.14
C ARG A 11 31.16 -28.65 78.29
N ALA A 12 31.16 -27.44 77.73
CA ALA A 12 30.19 -27.03 76.71
C ALA A 12 30.80 -27.25 75.33
N ALA A 13 30.20 -28.19 74.58
CA ALA A 13 30.42 -28.39 73.17
C ALA A 13 29.83 -27.20 72.39
N SER A 14 30.51 -26.79 71.32
CA SER A 14 29.98 -25.88 70.31
C SER A 14 28.73 -26.50 69.67
N PRO A 15 27.61 -25.78 69.52
CA PRO A 15 26.65 -26.08 68.49
C PRO A 15 26.92 -25.13 67.32
N SER A 16 27.59 -25.63 66.28
CA SER A 16 27.35 -25.13 64.92
C SER A 16 25.89 -25.42 64.63
N GLY A 17 25.01 -24.45 64.88
CA GLY A 17 23.61 -24.49 64.48
C GLY A 17 23.53 -24.42 62.96
N GLN A 18 23.67 -25.57 62.31
CA GLN A 18 23.28 -25.73 60.92
C GLN A 18 21.75 -25.73 60.94
N ALA A 19 21.16 -24.56 60.64
CA ALA A 19 19.71 -24.42 60.50
C ALA A 19 19.27 -25.37 59.37
N ALA A 20 18.61 -26.46 59.75
CA ALA A 20 17.99 -27.37 58.81
C ALA A 20 16.89 -26.60 58.08
N ILE A 21 17.14 -26.26 56.82
CA ILE A 21 16.15 -25.64 55.93
C ILE A 21 14.99 -26.65 55.83
N PRO A 22 13.73 -26.23 56.02
CA PRO A 22 12.60 -27.15 55.96
C PRO A 22 12.54 -27.78 54.57
N GLU A 23 12.57 -29.13 54.53
CA GLU A 23 12.60 -29.93 53.29
C GLU A 23 11.45 -29.59 52.33
N ASP A 24 10.36 -29.04 52.85
CA ASP A 24 9.18 -28.56 52.13
C ASP A 24 9.48 -27.33 51.25
N GLU A 25 10.20 -26.33 51.76
CA GLU A 25 10.60 -25.14 50.97
C GLU A 25 11.60 -25.53 49.87
N THR A 26 12.51 -26.46 50.18
CA THR A 26 13.44 -26.98 49.16
C THR A 26 12.74 -27.80 48.08
N SER A 27 11.64 -28.48 48.42
CA SER A 27 10.82 -29.23 47.45
C SER A 27 9.99 -28.30 46.57
N GLN A 28 9.35 -27.28 47.16
CA GLN A 28 8.62 -26.26 46.40
C GLN A 28 9.54 -25.48 45.45
N LEU A 29 10.74 -25.10 45.92
CA LEU A 29 11.72 -24.43 45.07
C LEU A 29 12.14 -25.32 43.90
N ALA A 30 12.40 -26.62 44.15
CA ALA A 30 12.72 -27.58 43.10
C ALA A 30 11.61 -27.71 42.06
N GLU A 31 10.34 -27.76 42.47
CA GLU A 31 9.20 -27.80 41.54
C GLU A 31 9.10 -26.53 40.68
N THR A 32 9.30 -25.34 41.27
CA THR A 32 9.25 -24.08 40.52
C THR A 32 10.41 -23.96 39.53
N VAL A 33 11.61 -24.43 39.89
CA VAL A 33 12.78 -24.47 39.00
C VAL A 33 12.50 -25.41 37.82
N MET A 34 12.02 -26.62 38.08
CA MET A 34 11.63 -27.56 37.02
C MET A 34 10.54 -26.97 36.09
N SER A 35 9.56 -26.26 36.66
CA SER A 35 8.52 -25.58 35.88
C SER A 35 9.08 -24.44 35.01
N LEU A 36 10.02 -23.66 35.55
CA LEU A 36 10.68 -22.59 34.82
C LEU A 36 11.58 -23.14 33.72
N GLU A 37 12.31 -24.22 33.96
CA GLU A 37 13.14 -24.90 32.95
C GLU A 37 12.30 -25.34 31.75
N VAL A 38 11.12 -25.94 31.98
CA VAL A 38 10.19 -26.31 30.91
C VAL A 38 9.70 -25.09 30.12
N LYS A 39 9.39 -23.98 30.81
CA LYS A 39 8.95 -22.74 30.15
C LYS A 39 10.06 -22.06 29.35
N VAL A 40 11.29 -22.05 29.88
CA VAL A 40 12.46 -21.53 29.17
C VAL A 40 12.69 -22.34 27.91
N PHE A 41 12.65 -23.67 28.00
CA PHE A 41 12.77 -24.54 26.82
C PHE A 41 11.66 -24.28 25.78
N ALA A 42 10.42 -24.08 26.22
CA ALA A 42 9.31 -23.74 25.32
C ALA A 42 9.50 -22.37 24.63
N LEU A 43 9.96 -21.35 25.38
CA LEU A 43 10.24 -20.02 24.83
C LEU A 43 11.44 -20.05 23.87
N GLU A 44 12.48 -20.82 24.18
CA GLU A 44 13.61 -21.02 23.27
C GLU A 44 13.15 -21.65 21.95
N ALA A 45 12.27 -22.65 22.01
CA ALA A 45 11.68 -23.24 20.82
C ALA A 45 10.86 -22.20 20.01
N GLU A 46 10.05 -21.38 20.68
CA GLU A 46 9.25 -20.34 20.02
C GLU A 46 10.12 -19.25 19.36
N ILE A 47 11.20 -18.81 20.04
CA ILE A 47 12.18 -17.87 19.47
C ILE A 47 12.84 -18.45 18.23
N THR A 48 13.21 -19.74 18.25
CA THR A 48 13.79 -20.40 17.07
C THR A 48 12.77 -20.50 15.92
N GLY A 49 11.50 -20.76 16.23
CA GLY A 49 10.41 -20.78 15.25
C GLY A 49 10.21 -19.42 14.58
N LEU A 50 10.03 -18.37 15.37
CA LEU A 50 9.87 -16.99 14.85
C LEU A 50 11.10 -16.52 14.07
N SER A 51 12.30 -16.92 14.48
CA SER A 51 13.53 -16.61 13.74
C SER A 51 13.56 -17.28 12.37
N SER A 52 13.04 -18.51 12.25
CA SER A 52 12.88 -19.20 10.97
C SER A 52 11.86 -18.50 10.08
N GLU A 53 10.69 -18.15 10.63
CA GLU A 53 9.63 -17.44 9.88
C GLU A 53 10.09 -16.07 9.37
N LEU A 54 10.90 -15.37 10.17
CA LEU A 54 11.52 -14.11 9.77
C LEU A 54 12.47 -14.29 8.58
N GLU A 55 13.28 -15.35 8.57
CA GLU A 55 14.21 -15.61 7.49
C GLU A 55 13.47 -15.99 6.20
N ASP A 56 12.39 -16.76 6.29
CA ASP A 56 11.52 -17.06 5.15
C ASP A 56 10.93 -15.77 4.55
N CYS A 57 10.41 -14.88 5.40
CA CYS A 57 9.90 -13.57 4.97
C CYS A 57 11.00 -12.72 4.31
N ARG A 58 12.21 -12.74 4.87
CA ARG A 58 13.37 -12.03 4.33
C ARG A 58 13.77 -12.56 2.96
N GLN A 59 13.74 -13.88 2.76
CA GLN A 59 14.05 -14.50 1.48
C GLN A 59 13.06 -14.08 0.40
N VAL A 60 11.75 -14.09 0.70
CA VAL A 60 10.71 -13.62 -0.24
C VAL A 60 10.95 -12.15 -0.63
N ILE A 61 11.25 -11.29 0.34
CA ILE A 61 11.54 -9.87 0.06
C ILE A 61 12.76 -9.73 -0.85
N GLN A 62 13.82 -10.53 -0.64
CA GLN A 62 15.01 -10.50 -1.49
C GLN A 62 14.76 -11.00 -2.91
N GLU A 63 13.94 -12.05 -3.07
CA GLU A 63 13.54 -12.55 -4.40
C GLU A 63 12.75 -11.50 -5.18
N TRP A 64 11.77 -10.87 -4.53
CA TRP A 64 10.99 -9.79 -5.13
C TRP A 64 11.86 -8.55 -5.40
N ALA A 65 12.79 -8.21 -4.50
CA ALA A 65 13.75 -7.15 -4.73
C ALA A 65 14.70 -7.46 -5.90
N GLY A 66 15.08 -8.72 -6.11
CA GLY A 66 15.84 -9.16 -7.28
C GLY A 66 15.04 -9.02 -8.58
N ALA A 67 13.79 -9.47 -8.58
CA ALA A 67 12.91 -9.43 -9.74
C ALA A 67 12.52 -7.99 -10.15
N PHE A 68 12.29 -7.11 -9.17
CA PHE A 68 11.72 -5.77 -9.42
C PHE A 68 12.65 -4.61 -9.06
N GLY A 69 13.55 -4.76 -8.09
CA GLY A 69 14.38 -3.68 -7.56
C GLY A 69 15.78 -3.56 -8.16
N GLY A 70 16.43 -4.69 -8.49
CA GLY A 70 17.87 -4.70 -8.81
C GLY A 70 18.25 -4.46 -10.27
N GLY A 71 17.41 -4.89 -11.22
CA GLY A 71 17.74 -4.84 -12.65
C GLY A 71 16.54 -4.91 -13.59
N GLY A 72 15.49 -5.66 -13.24
CA GLY A 72 14.33 -5.87 -14.12
C GLY A 72 13.67 -4.58 -14.63
N ILE A 73 13.40 -3.61 -13.75
CA ILE A 73 12.82 -2.32 -14.16
C ILE A 73 13.83 -1.48 -14.96
N ALA A 74 15.12 -1.53 -14.61
CA ALA A 74 16.16 -0.79 -15.31
C ALA A 74 16.42 -1.35 -16.72
N ASP A 75 16.37 -2.67 -16.87
CA ASP A 75 16.51 -3.36 -18.15
C ASP A 75 15.28 -3.15 -19.02
N MET A 76 14.05 -3.27 -18.47
CA MET A 76 12.83 -2.90 -19.21
C MET A 76 12.86 -1.45 -19.71
N ARG A 77 13.38 -0.52 -18.89
CA ARG A 77 13.54 0.88 -19.30
C ARG A 77 14.54 1.03 -20.44
N ARG A 78 15.68 0.33 -20.38
CA ARG A 78 16.69 0.32 -21.43
C ARG A 78 16.13 -0.26 -22.73
N ASP A 79 15.36 -1.34 -22.64
CA ASP A 79 14.69 -1.95 -23.79
C ASP A 79 13.66 -1.02 -24.42
N MET A 80 12.90 -0.27 -23.59
CA MET A 80 11.95 0.72 -24.07
C MET A 80 12.63 1.90 -24.79
N GLU A 81 13.76 2.38 -24.24
CA GLU A 81 14.59 3.41 -24.89
C GLU A 81 15.16 2.90 -26.22
N GLN A 82 15.64 1.66 -26.26
CA GLN A 82 16.15 1.03 -27.49
C GLN A 82 15.07 0.88 -28.56
N MET A 83 13.87 0.41 -28.18
CA MET A 83 12.74 0.32 -29.11
C MET A 83 12.32 1.70 -29.63
N SER A 84 12.30 2.72 -28.77
CA SER A 84 11.99 4.09 -29.19
C SER A 84 12.98 4.60 -30.25
N ILE A 85 14.27 4.30 -30.11
CA ILE A 85 15.30 4.64 -31.10
C ILE A 85 15.07 3.87 -32.41
N GLN A 86 14.81 2.56 -32.34
CA GLN A 86 14.53 1.74 -33.53
C GLN A 86 13.30 2.22 -34.30
N ILE A 87 12.21 2.55 -33.60
CA ILE A 87 11.00 3.12 -34.21
C ILE A 87 11.33 4.45 -34.90
N GLY A 88 12.09 5.33 -34.25
CA GLY A 88 12.50 6.62 -34.85
C GLY A 88 13.37 6.46 -36.10
N LEU A 89 14.26 5.46 -36.14
CA LEU A 89 15.08 5.16 -37.31
C LEU A 89 14.24 4.55 -38.46
N LEU A 90 13.32 3.64 -38.15
CA LEU A 90 12.42 3.05 -39.13
C LEU A 90 11.48 4.10 -39.73
N GLN A 91 10.90 4.98 -38.91
CA GLN A 91 10.07 6.10 -39.37
C GLN A 91 10.85 7.02 -40.32
N ARG A 92 12.12 7.30 -40.03
CA ARG A 92 12.98 8.13 -40.90
C ARG A 92 13.34 7.43 -42.20
N ALA A 93 13.64 6.12 -42.15
CA ALA A 93 13.91 5.32 -43.35
C ALA A 93 12.69 5.25 -44.28
N VAL A 94 11.49 5.08 -43.72
CA VAL A 94 10.21 5.12 -44.46
C VAL A 94 9.95 6.51 -45.04
N SER A 95 10.28 7.58 -44.32
CA SER A 95 10.07 8.96 -44.77
C SER A 95 11.06 9.42 -45.86
N ASN A 96 12.23 8.77 -45.98
CA ASN A 96 13.24 9.07 -46.99
C ASN A 96 13.08 8.27 -48.31
N ALA A 97 12.06 7.41 -48.42
CA ALA A 97 11.70 6.79 -49.68
C ALA A 97 11.07 7.84 -50.63
N PRO A 98 11.34 7.81 -51.94
CA PRO A 98 10.76 8.77 -52.88
C PRO A 98 9.24 8.72 -52.81
N VAL A 99 8.67 9.87 -52.47
CA VAL A 99 7.26 10.15 -52.21
C VAL A 99 6.40 9.73 -53.40
N VAL A 100 5.70 8.61 -53.27
CA VAL A 100 4.34 8.50 -53.78
C VAL A 100 3.48 8.98 -52.64
N ALA A 101 2.82 10.12 -52.82
CA ALA A 101 2.08 10.86 -51.80
C ALA A 101 1.25 9.94 -50.90
N HIS A 102 1.76 9.64 -49.71
CA HIS A 102 0.96 9.25 -48.57
C HIS A 102 1.36 10.13 -47.39
N ASP A 103 0.39 10.97 -47.08
CA ASP A 103 0.23 11.91 -45.99
C ASP A 103 0.90 11.50 -44.67
N ALA A 104 1.44 12.52 -44.00
CA ALA A 104 1.90 12.62 -42.61
C ALA A 104 2.18 11.32 -41.83
N GLY A 105 3.41 11.23 -41.32
CA GLY A 105 3.90 10.14 -40.47
C GLY A 105 2.85 9.57 -39.53
N VAL A 106 2.86 8.24 -39.40
CA VAL A 106 1.94 7.45 -38.57
C VAL A 106 1.95 7.96 -37.13
N ARG A 107 1.17 9.01 -36.87
CA ARG A 107 0.61 9.33 -35.57
C ARG A 107 -0.23 8.11 -35.26
N LEU A 108 0.24 7.27 -34.34
CA LEU A 108 -0.62 6.29 -33.70
C LEU A 108 -1.90 7.04 -33.32
N ARG A 109 -2.99 6.77 -34.04
CA ARG A 109 -4.27 7.39 -33.75
C ARG A 109 -4.69 6.80 -32.42
N ILE A 110 -4.44 7.55 -31.35
CA ILE A 110 -4.93 7.19 -30.02
C ILE A 110 -6.45 7.10 -30.17
N PRO A 111 -7.05 5.92 -29.89
CA PRO A 111 -8.49 5.77 -29.95
C PRO A 111 -9.15 6.84 -29.07
N GLU A 112 -10.03 7.63 -29.66
CA GLU A 112 -10.75 8.65 -28.90
C GLU A 112 -11.69 7.98 -27.89
N PRO A 113 -11.76 8.47 -26.65
CA PRO A 113 -12.65 7.91 -25.65
C PRO A 113 -14.11 8.09 -26.02
N LYS A 114 -14.96 7.19 -25.51
CA LYS A 114 -16.40 7.32 -25.67
C LYS A 114 -16.93 8.52 -24.87
N ALA A 115 -17.75 9.34 -25.52
CA ALA A 115 -18.41 10.45 -24.85
C ALA A 115 -19.43 9.97 -23.79
N TYR A 116 -19.50 10.66 -22.66
CA TYR A 116 -20.44 10.37 -21.57
C TYR A 116 -21.59 11.37 -21.58
N SER A 117 -22.83 10.87 -21.63
CA SER A 117 -24.04 11.71 -21.73
C SER A 117 -24.69 12.06 -20.39
N GLY A 118 -24.18 11.51 -19.27
CA GLY A 118 -24.82 11.66 -17.96
C GLY A 118 -25.80 10.53 -17.62
N ALA A 119 -25.64 9.35 -18.22
CA ALA A 119 -26.46 8.19 -17.88
C ALA A 119 -26.43 7.89 -16.36
N ARG A 120 -27.60 7.54 -15.82
CA ARG A 120 -27.77 7.20 -14.40
C ARG A 120 -27.12 5.87 -14.00
N ASP A 121 -26.59 5.10 -14.95
CA ASP A 121 -25.87 3.85 -14.70
C ASP A 121 -24.51 4.12 -14.04
N ALA A 122 -24.20 3.41 -12.95
CA ALA A 122 -22.90 3.46 -12.25
C ALA A 122 -21.77 2.96 -13.15
N LYS A 123 -22.07 1.95 -13.95
CA LYS A 123 -21.10 1.33 -14.83
C LYS A 123 -20.66 2.28 -15.94
N GLU A 124 -21.56 3.10 -16.48
CA GLU A 124 -21.20 4.02 -17.57
C GLU A 124 -20.28 5.16 -17.12
N VAL A 125 -20.47 5.69 -15.90
CA VAL A 125 -19.57 6.72 -15.37
C VAL A 125 -18.21 6.11 -15.02
N GLU A 126 -18.17 4.91 -14.44
CA GLU A 126 -16.92 4.20 -14.14
C GLU A 126 -16.14 3.88 -15.42
N ASN A 127 -16.83 3.39 -16.46
CA ASN A 127 -16.22 3.14 -17.77
C ASN A 127 -15.65 4.42 -18.38
N PHE A 128 -16.39 5.54 -18.33
CA PHE A 128 -15.91 6.82 -18.83
C PHE A 128 -14.65 7.29 -18.11
N LEU A 129 -14.63 7.20 -16.77
CA LEU A 129 -13.47 7.60 -15.98
C LEU A 129 -12.26 6.71 -16.28
N PHE A 130 -12.48 5.40 -16.44
CA PHE A 130 -11.44 4.45 -16.81
C PHE A 130 -10.88 4.73 -18.22
N ASP A 131 -11.75 4.93 -19.21
CA ASP A 131 -11.37 5.23 -20.60
C ASP A 131 -10.55 6.53 -20.68
N MET A 132 -10.93 7.56 -19.91
CA MET A 132 -10.16 8.80 -19.81
C MET A 132 -8.76 8.60 -19.22
N GLU A 133 -8.65 7.77 -18.18
CA GLU A 133 -7.36 7.48 -17.56
C GLU A 133 -6.43 6.74 -18.53
N GLN A 134 -6.95 5.77 -19.29
CA GLN A 134 -6.20 5.10 -20.35
C GLN A 134 -5.81 6.07 -21.47
N TYR A 135 -6.71 6.99 -21.83
CA TYR A 135 -6.40 8.01 -22.83
C TYR A 135 -5.29 8.94 -22.39
N PHE A 136 -5.27 9.39 -21.14
CA PHE A 136 -4.19 10.24 -20.62
C PHE A 136 -2.85 9.52 -20.62
N LEU A 137 -2.83 8.23 -20.29
CA LEU A 137 -1.63 7.40 -20.38
C LEU A 137 -1.15 7.27 -21.83
N ALA A 138 -2.06 6.96 -22.76
CA ALA A 138 -1.72 6.80 -24.18
C ALA A 138 -1.29 8.11 -24.85
N ALA A 139 -1.87 9.24 -24.41
CA ALA A 139 -1.58 10.58 -24.92
C ALA A 139 -0.46 11.32 -24.16
N ASN A 140 0.16 10.67 -23.17
CA ASN A 140 1.17 11.24 -22.28
C ASN A 140 0.75 12.61 -21.68
N VAL A 141 -0.51 12.70 -21.24
CA VAL A 141 -1.07 13.91 -20.61
C VAL A 141 -0.78 13.86 -19.11
N GLU A 142 0.25 14.57 -18.68
CA GLU A 142 0.64 14.63 -17.26
C GLU A 142 0.02 15.80 -16.50
N ASP A 143 -0.23 16.92 -17.18
CA ASP A 143 -0.78 18.14 -16.59
C ASP A 143 -2.23 17.97 -16.11
N GLU A 144 -2.47 18.19 -14.82
CA GLU A 144 -3.77 17.96 -14.17
C GLU A 144 -4.88 18.85 -14.72
N ALA A 145 -4.59 20.13 -14.99
CA ALA A 145 -5.56 21.06 -15.58
C ALA A 145 -5.94 20.63 -17.00
N ARG A 146 -4.96 20.13 -17.79
CA ARG A 146 -5.19 19.58 -19.13
C ARG A 146 -6.00 18.29 -19.08
N LYS A 147 -5.78 17.41 -18.09
CA LYS A 147 -6.63 16.21 -17.90
C LYS A 147 -8.09 16.59 -17.65
N VAL A 148 -8.35 17.52 -16.72
CA VAL A 148 -9.71 18.02 -16.44
C VAL A 148 -10.33 18.66 -17.69
N SER A 149 -9.59 19.54 -18.36
CA SER A 149 -10.06 20.19 -19.59
C SER A 149 -10.39 19.16 -20.68
N THR A 150 -9.58 18.12 -20.83
CA THR A 150 -9.78 17.09 -21.85
C THR A 150 -10.98 16.22 -21.51
N ALA A 151 -11.08 15.68 -20.30
CA ALA A 151 -12.22 14.86 -19.90
C ALA A 151 -13.56 15.60 -20.05
N THR A 152 -13.60 16.88 -19.70
CA THR A 152 -14.82 17.68 -19.78
C THR A 152 -15.27 17.98 -21.21
N MET A 153 -14.36 17.93 -22.19
CA MET A 153 -14.72 18.00 -23.62
C MET A 153 -15.52 16.78 -24.09
N TYR A 154 -15.32 15.62 -23.47
CA TYR A 154 -16.03 14.37 -23.78
C TYR A 154 -17.33 14.21 -22.99
N LEU A 155 -17.74 15.21 -22.22
CA LEU A 155 -19.07 15.28 -21.61
C LEU A 155 -20.10 15.79 -22.63
N THR A 156 -21.23 15.10 -22.66
CA THR A 156 -22.39 15.39 -23.53
C THR A 156 -23.68 15.30 -22.70
N GLY A 157 -24.83 15.64 -23.29
CA GLY A 157 -26.13 15.53 -22.62
C GLY A 157 -26.19 16.22 -21.25
N ASP A 158 -26.77 15.51 -20.28
CA ASP A 158 -26.97 15.99 -18.91
C ASP A 158 -25.64 16.18 -18.17
N ALA A 159 -24.63 15.36 -18.45
CA ALA A 159 -23.30 15.55 -17.87
C ALA A 159 -22.65 16.87 -18.31
N LYS A 160 -22.90 17.31 -19.55
CA LYS A 160 -22.41 18.61 -20.02
C LYS A 160 -23.15 19.78 -19.36
N LEU A 161 -24.43 19.61 -19.04
CA LEU A 161 -25.20 20.61 -18.29
C LEU A 161 -24.68 20.71 -16.85
N TRP A 162 -24.44 19.58 -16.18
CA TRP A 162 -23.81 19.55 -14.87
C TRP A 162 -22.44 20.26 -14.87
N TRP A 163 -21.59 19.99 -15.87
CA TRP A 163 -20.29 20.65 -15.98
C TRP A 163 -20.42 22.17 -16.16
N ARG A 164 -21.41 22.66 -16.90
CA ARG A 164 -21.65 24.12 -17.02
C ARG A 164 -21.97 24.78 -15.68
N THR A 165 -22.77 24.11 -14.85
CA THR A 165 -23.05 24.56 -13.48
C THR A 165 -21.78 24.59 -12.64
N LYS A 166 -21.01 23.49 -12.64
CA LYS A 166 -19.73 23.41 -11.90
C LYS A 166 -18.69 24.42 -12.39
N TYR A 167 -18.60 24.63 -13.69
CA TYR A 167 -17.69 25.63 -14.26
C TYR A 167 -18.05 27.04 -13.78
N SER A 168 -19.34 27.35 -13.65
CA SER A 168 -19.80 28.63 -13.09
C SER A 168 -19.43 28.78 -11.61
N GLU A 169 -19.56 27.71 -10.81
CA GLU A 169 -19.10 27.68 -9.41
C GLU A 169 -17.58 27.87 -9.27
N ILE A 170 -16.79 27.31 -10.20
CA ILE A 170 -15.34 27.50 -10.24
C ILE A 170 -14.99 28.96 -10.57
N GLN A 171 -15.68 29.57 -11.53
CA GLN A 171 -15.48 30.99 -11.88
C GLN A 171 -15.90 31.93 -10.73
N ALA A 172 -16.92 31.54 -9.96
CA ALA A 172 -17.32 32.23 -8.74
C ALA A 172 -16.38 31.92 -7.54
N ASN A 173 -15.33 31.13 -7.75
CA ASN A 173 -14.35 30.71 -6.75
C ASN A 173 -14.99 29.98 -5.54
N GLN A 174 -16.12 29.31 -5.77
CA GLN A 174 -16.88 28.56 -4.77
C GLN A 174 -16.41 27.10 -4.68
N VAL A 175 -15.97 26.53 -5.79
CA VAL A 175 -15.50 25.14 -5.90
C VAL A 175 -14.18 25.09 -6.66
N ARG A 176 -13.30 24.16 -6.29
CA ARG A 176 -12.03 23.90 -6.97
C ARG A 176 -12.06 22.50 -7.59
N LEU A 177 -12.05 22.41 -8.92
CA LEU A 177 -11.97 21.16 -9.70
C LEU A 177 -10.82 21.27 -10.71
N ASP A 178 -9.60 21.54 -10.24
CA ASP A 178 -8.41 21.73 -11.08
C ASP A 178 -7.55 20.46 -11.19
N THR A 179 -7.94 19.37 -10.53
CA THR A 179 -7.25 18.08 -10.59
C THR A 179 -8.18 16.96 -11.03
N TRP A 180 -7.60 15.95 -11.66
CA TRP A 180 -8.32 14.77 -12.14
C TRP A 180 -9.00 14.01 -10.99
N ALA A 181 -8.34 13.93 -9.83
CA ALA A 181 -8.89 13.28 -8.65
C ALA A 181 -10.16 13.97 -8.13
N LEU A 182 -10.18 15.31 -8.10
CA LEU A 182 -11.34 16.08 -7.66
C LEU A 182 -12.51 15.91 -8.65
N LEU A 183 -12.23 15.92 -9.96
CA LEU A 183 -13.25 15.68 -10.97
C LEU A 183 -13.85 14.26 -10.84
N ARG A 184 -13.02 13.22 -10.64
CA ARG A 184 -13.49 11.85 -10.41
C ARG A 184 -14.40 11.73 -9.20
N LEU A 185 -14.01 12.36 -8.09
CA LEU A 185 -14.80 12.37 -6.87
C LEU A 185 -16.14 13.05 -7.09
N GLU A 186 -16.15 14.20 -7.77
CA GLU A 186 -17.37 14.98 -7.98
C GLU A 186 -18.34 14.34 -8.99
N CYS A 187 -17.82 13.71 -10.06
CA CYS A 187 -18.62 12.89 -10.97
C CYS A 187 -19.30 11.73 -10.22
N SER A 188 -18.60 11.14 -9.25
CA SER A 188 -19.12 10.07 -8.41
C SER A 188 -20.08 10.59 -7.31
N SER A 189 -19.86 11.80 -6.80
CA SER A 189 -20.66 12.43 -5.73
C SER A 189 -22.01 12.95 -6.24
N SER A 190 -22.03 13.53 -7.44
CA SER A 190 -23.24 14.13 -8.06
C SER A 190 -24.35 13.10 -8.32
N ARG A 191 -24.00 11.81 -8.35
CA ARG A 191 -24.96 10.68 -8.31
C ARG A 191 -25.70 10.58 -6.98
N ARG A 192 -24.99 10.74 -5.86
CA ARG A 192 -25.52 10.51 -4.50
C ARG A 192 -26.53 11.58 -4.07
N THR A 193 -26.43 12.79 -4.60
CA THR A 193 -27.32 13.92 -4.24
C THR A 193 -28.65 13.92 -5.00
N LEU A 194 -28.76 13.20 -6.13
CA LEU A 194 -30.00 13.05 -6.89
C LEU A 194 -30.84 11.82 -6.45
N SER A 195 -30.27 10.93 -5.62
CA SER A 195 -30.98 9.79 -5.03
C SER A 195 -31.76 10.12 -3.75
N THR A 196 -31.83 11.41 -3.35
CA THR A 196 -32.51 11.85 -2.12
C THR A 196 -33.58 12.91 -2.39
N THR A 197 -34.26 12.85 -3.54
CA THR A 197 -35.64 13.33 -3.61
C THR A 197 -36.53 12.17 -3.15
N PRO A 198 -37.12 12.24 -1.94
CA PRO A 198 -38.21 11.33 -1.61
C PRO A 198 -39.33 11.65 -2.60
N ASP A 199 -39.77 10.65 -3.36
CA ASP A 199 -41.05 10.71 -4.07
C ASP A 199 -42.13 11.01 -3.01
N GLY A 200 -42.56 12.26 -2.99
CA GLY A 200 -43.61 12.78 -2.14
C GLY A 200 -44.89 12.91 -2.95
N HIS A 201 -45.81 11.99 -2.66
CA HIS A 201 -47.25 11.97 -2.95
C HIS A 201 -47.75 11.79 -4.39
#